data_AF-A0A6P6XT50-F1
#
_entry.id   AF-A0A6P6XT50-F1
#
_cell.length_a   1.000
_cell.length_b   1.000
_cell.length_c   1.000
_cell.angle_alpha   90.00
_cell.angle_beta   90.00
_cell.angle_gamma   90.00
#
_symmetry.space_group_name_H-M   'P 1'
#
loop_
_entity.id
_entity.type
_entity.pdbx_description
1 polymer ?
#
loop_
_entity_poly.entity_id
_entity_poly.type
_entity_poly.pdbx_seq_one_letter_code
_entity_poly.pdbx_strand_id
1 'polypeptide(L)'
;MIQQLQSQSQGSSLSIENYFTKIIDNLYLTSAKYMIDDYLLNYNITHIVNATRTVPLKRNYRTYRVNIVDSTYENIGAHFDSVSEFIQNAIENENGIVVVHCISGISRSSTLIIAYLMKYKNMSLKDAFDFVRSKRWFIRPNTGFFQQLIDYELKLYGTNTVKMIYHETGGYIPDFILEENTKYKYFYLCIKK
;
A
#
# COMPACT_ATOMS: atom_id res chain seq x y z
N MET A 1 22.60 17.20 52.23
CA MET A 1 23.68 17.03 51.25
C MET A 1 23.26 15.88 50.33
N ILE A 2 23.21 16.14 49.03
CA ILE A 2 23.01 15.17 47.93
C ILE A 2 21.57 14.64 47.75
N GLN A 3 20.82 15.28 46.84
CA GLN A 3 20.20 14.63 45.66
C GLN A 3 19.60 15.71 44.72
N GLN A 4 20.49 16.36 43.98
CA GLN A 4 20.22 16.94 42.67
C GLN A 4 21.38 16.49 41.76
N LEU A 5 21.08 16.27 40.48
CA LEU A 5 21.95 15.86 39.35
C LEU A 5 21.98 14.37 39.02
N GLN A 6 21.02 13.95 38.18
CA GLN A 6 21.30 13.22 36.92
C GLN A 6 20.23 13.69 35.91
N SER A 7 20.43 14.83 35.24
CA SER A 7 20.99 14.92 33.88
C SER A 7 20.30 14.01 32.86
N GLN A 8 19.38 14.61 32.10
CA GLN A 8 19.23 14.49 30.65
C GLN A 8 19.74 13.17 30.03
N SER A 9 18.81 12.26 29.75
CA SER A 9 18.86 11.48 28.52
C SER A 9 17.59 11.81 27.73
N GLN A 10 17.72 12.79 26.83
CA GLN A 10 16.89 12.84 25.64
C GLN A 10 17.23 11.61 24.80
N GLY A 11 16.53 10.51 25.05
CA GLY A 11 16.34 9.45 24.09
C GLY A 11 14.90 9.57 23.61
N SER A 12 14.71 10.07 22.39
CA SER A 12 13.41 10.10 21.73
C SER A 12 12.77 8.72 21.82
N SER A 13 11.74 8.56 22.66
CA SER A 13 10.82 7.46 22.52
C SER A 13 10.18 7.61 21.14
N LEU A 14 10.58 6.79 20.18
CA LEU A 14 9.83 6.53 18.95
C LEU A 14 8.52 5.82 19.32
N SER A 15 7.69 6.48 20.10
CA SER A 15 6.27 6.16 20.19
C SER A 15 5.63 6.74 18.94
N ILE A 16 5.48 5.92 17.90
CA ILE A 16 4.23 5.73 17.14
C ILE A 16 4.45 4.44 16.32
N GLU A 17 3.90 3.33 16.78
CA GLU A 17 3.61 2.19 15.92
C GLU A 17 2.63 2.68 14.84
N ASN A 18 3.13 3.04 13.64
CA ASN A 18 2.27 3.64 12.61
C ASN A 18 1.41 2.57 11.91
N TYR A 19 0.27 2.27 12.55
CA TYR A 19 -0.76 1.33 12.12
C TYR A 19 -1.38 1.71 10.77
N PHE A 20 -1.68 2.98 10.57
CA PHE A 20 -2.19 3.57 9.35
C PHE A 20 -1.07 4.38 8.71
N THR A 21 -0.57 3.93 7.57
CA THR A 21 0.41 4.70 6.82
C THR A 21 -0.33 5.76 6.00
N LYS A 22 -0.15 7.03 6.31
CA LYS A 22 -0.59 8.12 5.43
C LYS A 22 0.22 8.08 4.14
N ILE A 23 -0.46 7.95 3.01
CA ILE A 23 0.16 7.93 1.68
C ILE A 23 0.23 9.36 1.13
N ILE A 24 -0.95 9.98 1.01
CA ILE A 24 -1.14 11.39 0.71
C ILE A 24 -2.22 11.95 1.65
N ASP A 25 -2.55 13.23 1.52
CA ASP A 25 -3.70 13.79 2.22
C ASP A 25 -4.96 12.97 1.93
N ASN A 26 -5.70 12.66 2.98
CA ASN A 26 -6.95 11.91 2.95
C ASN A 26 -6.87 10.45 2.43
N LEU A 27 -5.68 9.87 2.26
CA LEU A 27 -5.50 8.47 1.84
C LEU A 27 -4.51 7.70 2.74
N TYR A 28 -4.99 6.60 3.31
CA TYR A 28 -4.23 5.74 4.21
C TYR A 28 -4.14 4.28 3.72
N LEU A 29 -3.05 3.61 4.10
CA LEU A 29 -2.83 2.18 3.91
C LEU A 29 -2.69 1.49 5.26
N THR A 30 -3.42 0.38 5.48
CA THR A 30 -3.25 -0.43 6.69
C THR A 30 -3.42 -1.95 6.46
N SER A 31 -3.24 -2.74 7.52
CA SER A 31 -3.53 -4.17 7.60
C SER A 31 -4.87 -4.41 8.32
N ALA A 32 -5.48 -5.58 8.10
CA ALA A 32 -6.76 -5.92 8.72
C ALA A 32 -6.71 -5.91 10.25
N LYS A 33 -5.53 -6.14 10.85
CA LYS A 33 -5.30 -6.07 12.30
C LYS A 33 -5.72 -4.72 12.89
N TYR A 34 -5.61 -3.64 12.14
CA TYR A 34 -5.88 -2.29 12.60
C TYR A 34 -7.25 -1.74 12.17
N MET A 35 -8.07 -2.57 11.52
CA MET A 35 -9.45 -2.20 11.17
C MET A 35 -10.40 -2.33 12.38
N ILE A 36 -10.02 -1.75 13.52
CA ILE A 36 -10.85 -1.63 14.72
C ILE A 36 -11.50 -0.24 14.77
N ASP A 37 -12.70 -0.14 15.33
CA ASP A 37 -13.53 1.06 15.19
C ASP A 37 -12.90 2.29 15.83
N ASP A 38 -12.21 2.13 16.97
CA ASP A 38 -11.49 3.23 17.63
C ASP A 38 -10.41 3.85 16.73
N TYR A 39 -9.65 3.04 15.97
CA TYR A 39 -8.68 3.58 15.03
C TYR A 39 -9.37 4.25 13.84
N LEU A 40 -10.47 3.69 13.33
CA LEU A 40 -11.20 4.31 12.24
C LEU A 40 -11.76 5.69 12.64
N LEU A 41 -12.27 5.82 13.87
CA LEU A 41 -12.75 7.08 14.44
C LEU A 41 -11.59 8.07 14.65
N ASN A 42 -10.48 7.63 15.24
CA ASN A 42 -9.33 8.51 15.51
C ASN A 42 -8.70 9.11 14.24
N TYR A 43 -8.75 8.36 13.13
CA TYR A 43 -8.26 8.84 11.82
C TYR A 43 -9.37 9.52 10.99
N ASN A 44 -10.57 9.68 11.55
CA ASN A 44 -11.75 10.25 10.88
C ASN A 44 -12.07 9.55 9.55
N ILE A 45 -11.85 8.24 9.47
CA ILE A 45 -12.09 7.46 8.26
C ILE A 45 -13.58 7.55 7.90
N THR A 46 -13.87 7.88 6.64
CA THR A 46 -15.25 7.87 6.12
C THR A 46 -15.45 6.78 5.06
N HIS A 47 -14.36 6.39 4.39
CA HIS A 47 -14.38 5.44 3.28
C HIS A 47 -13.36 4.31 3.48
N ILE A 48 -13.76 3.09 3.12
CA ILE A 48 -12.94 1.89 3.27
C ILE A 48 -12.88 1.13 1.96
N VAL A 49 -11.69 0.85 1.45
CA VAL A 49 -11.45 -0.15 0.42
C VAL A 49 -10.95 -1.43 1.09
N ASN A 50 -11.77 -2.48 1.07
CA ASN A 50 -11.46 -3.78 1.66
C ASN A 50 -11.05 -4.76 0.55
N ALA A 51 -9.74 -4.97 0.40
CA ALA A 51 -9.17 -5.91 -0.58
C ALA A 51 -9.02 -7.32 -0.01
N THR A 52 -10.12 -7.87 0.52
CA THR A 52 -10.17 -9.24 1.05
C THR A 52 -11.52 -9.89 0.81
N ARG A 53 -11.51 -11.23 0.79
CA ARG A 53 -12.74 -12.04 0.79
C ARG A 53 -13.32 -12.21 2.19
N THR A 54 -12.44 -12.31 3.20
CA THR A 54 -12.75 -12.86 4.51
C THR A 54 -12.98 -11.81 5.60
N VAL A 55 -12.38 -10.61 5.50
CA VAL A 55 -12.53 -9.59 6.54
C VAL A 55 -13.89 -8.90 6.37
N PRO A 56 -14.79 -8.91 7.38
CA PRO A 56 -16.12 -8.32 7.28
C PRO A 56 -16.11 -6.84 6.89
N LEU A 57 -17.19 -6.39 6.24
CA LEU A 57 -17.39 -4.96 5.94
C LEU A 57 -17.80 -4.20 7.21
N LYS A 58 -17.35 -2.95 7.31
CA LYS A 58 -17.73 -2.05 8.40
C LYS A 58 -18.99 -1.28 8.00
N ARG A 59 -20.14 -1.69 8.55
CA ARG A 59 -21.46 -1.20 8.14
C ARG A 59 -21.67 0.32 8.30
N ASN A 60 -20.94 0.96 9.20
CA ASN A 60 -21.05 2.40 9.47
C ASN A 60 -20.20 3.27 8.52
N TYR A 61 -19.51 2.65 7.55
CA TYR A 61 -18.59 3.33 6.64
C TYR A 61 -18.94 3.02 5.19
N ARG A 62 -18.70 3.98 4.29
CA ARG A 62 -18.82 3.76 2.85
C ARG A 62 -17.72 2.79 2.43
N THR A 63 -18.11 1.57 2.07
CA THR A 63 -17.14 0.49 1.85
C THR A 63 -17.20 -0.05 0.43
N TYR A 64 -16.03 -0.16 -0.22
CA TYR A 64 -15.86 -0.85 -1.49
C TYR A 64 -15.11 -2.16 -1.27
N ARG A 65 -15.70 -3.30 -1.65
CA ARG A 65 -15.03 -4.61 -1.53
C ARG A 65 -14.37 -5.02 -2.83
N VAL A 66 -13.08 -5.36 -2.75
CA VAL A 66 -12.33 -6.06 -3.79
C VAL A 66 -12.16 -7.52 -3.34
N ASN A 67 -13.03 -8.39 -3.86
CA ASN A 67 -13.20 -9.77 -3.40
C ASN A 67 -12.14 -10.73 -3.97
N ILE A 68 -10.88 -10.56 -3.56
CA ILE A 68 -9.73 -11.34 -4.09
C ILE A 68 -8.84 -11.91 -2.97
N VAL A 69 -8.13 -13.00 -3.28
CA VAL A 69 -6.99 -13.47 -2.45
C VAL A 69 -5.65 -12.87 -2.93
N ASP A 70 -4.59 -13.04 -2.15
CA ASP A 70 -3.25 -12.58 -2.53
C ASP A 70 -2.51 -13.63 -3.36
N SER A 71 -2.98 -13.88 -4.57
CA SER A 71 -2.44 -14.89 -5.49
C SER A 71 -1.93 -14.25 -6.77
N THR A 72 -0.89 -14.83 -7.38
CA THR A 72 -0.38 -14.38 -8.69
C THR A 72 -1.39 -14.58 -9.82
N TYR A 73 -2.39 -15.42 -9.61
CA TYR A 73 -3.43 -15.74 -10.60
C TYR A 73 -4.72 -14.91 -10.43
N GLU A 74 -4.80 -14.08 -9.39
CA GLU A 74 -5.97 -13.23 -9.15
C GLU A 74 -5.94 -12.00 -10.06
N ASN A 75 -7.10 -11.64 -10.61
CA ASN A 75 -7.25 -10.50 -11.51
C ASN A 75 -7.59 -9.22 -10.70
N ILE A 76 -6.58 -8.68 -10.01
CA ILE A 76 -6.74 -7.40 -9.30
C ILE A 76 -6.88 -6.22 -10.26
N GLY A 77 -6.33 -6.33 -11.47
CA GLY A 77 -6.32 -5.30 -12.49
C GLY A 77 -7.71 -4.90 -12.98
N ALA A 78 -8.66 -5.86 -13.00
CA ALA A 78 -10.07 -5.58 -13.27
C ALA A 78 -10.70 -4.56 -12.32
N HIS A 79 -10.09 -4.31 -11.15
CA HIS A 79 -10.58 -3.38 -10.15
C HIS A 79 -9.87 -2.03 -10.15
N PHE A 80 -8.76 -1.86 -10.87
CA PHE A 80 -7.94 -0.64 -10.80
C PHE A 80 -8.72 0.62 -11.11
N ASP A 81 -9.48 0.65 -12.21
CA ASP A 81 -10.26 1.83 -12.59
C ASP A 81 -11.32 2.15 -11.55
N SER A 82 -12.16 1.17 -11.19
CA SER A 82 -13.28 1.35 -10.25
C SER A 82 -12.84 1.75 -8.83
N VAL A 83 -11.75 1.15 -8.32
CA VAL A 83 -11.21 1.47 -6.99
C VAL A 83 -10.55 2.84 -7.00
N SER A 84 -9.81 3.17 -8.07
CA SER A 84 -9.19 4.49 -8.18
C SER A 84 -10.23 5.60 -8.25
N GLU A 85 -11.34 5.38 -8.97
CA GLU A 85 -12.49 6.29 -9.04
C GLU A 85 -13.18 6.44 -7.69
N PHE A 86 -13.40 5.35 -6.96
CA PHE A 86 -13.95 5.39 -5.61
C PHE A 86 -13.08 6.24 -4.66
N ILE A 87 -11.76 6.03 -4.69
CA ILE A 87 -10.80 6.81 -3.89
C ILE A 87 -10.86 8.29 -4.30
N GLN A 88 -10.79 8.59 -5.60
CA GLN A 88 -10.77 9.96 -6.10
C GLN A 88 -12.07 10.72 -5.77
N ASN A 89 -13.23 10.10 -6.00
CA ASN A 89 -14.51 10.71 -5.70
C ASN A 89 -14.67 10.99 -4.20
N ALA A 90 -14.27 10.04 -3.34
CA ALA A 90 -14.30 10.23 -1.91
C ALA A 90 -13.45 11.44 -1.48
N ILE A 91 -12.24 11.57 -2.01
CA ILE A 91 -11.31 12.65 -1.62
C ILE A 91 -11.76 14.01 -2.17
N GLU A 92 -12.01 14.14 -3.47
CA GLU A 92 -12.24 15.45 -4.10
C GLU A 92 -13.67 15.95 -3.95
N ASN A 93 -14.66 15.05 -3.99
CA ASN A 93 -16.08 15.45 -4.07
C ASN A 93 -16.81 15.32 -2.72
N GLU A 94 -16.37 14.40 -1.85
CA GLU A 94 -17.01 14.15 -0.56
C GLU A 94 -16.20 14.68 0.63
N ASN A 95 -15.01 15.24 0.40
CA ASN A 95 -14.05 15.61 1.45
C ASN A 95 -13.81 14.45 2.44
N GLY A 96 -13.80 13.23 1.90
CA GLY A 96 -13.71 11.99 2.64
C GLY A 96 -12.28 11.58 2.91
N ILE A 97 -12.10 10.78 3.96
CA ILE A 97 -10.82 10.17 4.33
C ILE A 97 -10.91 8.68 4.07
N VAL A 98 -10.05 8.18 3.18
CA VAL A 98 -10.08 6.81 2.67
C VAL A 98 -8.97 5.99 3.32
N VAL A 99 -9.31 4.76 3.74
CA VAL A 99 -8.31 3.73 4.05
C VAL A 99 -8.43 2.55 3.09
N VAL A 100 -7.30 2.12 2.53
CA VAL A 100 -7.19 0.88 1.74
C VAL A 100 -6.48 -0.17 2.58
N HIS A 101 -7.13 -1.30 2.81
CA HIS A 101 -6.56 -2.39 3.58
C HIS A 101 -6.67 -3.74 2.88
N CYS A 102 -5.78 -4.64 3.26
CA CYS A 102 -5.90 -6.08 2.98
C CYS A 102 -5.60 -6.86 4.26
N ILE A 103 -5.17 -8.12 4.19
CA ILE A 103 -4.81 -8.88 5.40
C ILE A 103 -3.59 -8.27 6.09
N SER A 104 -2.45 -8.18 5.39
CA SER A 104 -1.17 -7.74 5.99
C SER A 104 -0.78 -6.30 5.65
N GLY A 105 -1.51 -5.63 4.75
CA GLY A 105 -1.12 -4.31 4.25
C GLY A 105 0.21 -4.33 3.48
N ILE A 106 0.46 -5.39 2.71
CA ILE A 106 1.74 -5.61 1.99
C ILE A 106 1.55 -5.58 0.47
N SER A 107 0.61 -6.39 -0.04
CA SER A 107 0.49 -6.70 -1.48
C SER A 107 -0.79 -6.13 -2.10
N ARG A 108 -1.98 -6.68 -1.80
CA ARG A 108 -3.25 -6.23 -2.42
C ARG A 108 -3.54 -4.74 -2.25
N SER A 109 -3.47 -4.23 -1.01
CA SER A 109 -3.78 -2.82 -0.73
C SER A 109 -2.76 -1.85 -1.32
N SER A 110 -1.47 -2.18 -1.28
CA SER A 110 -0.43 -1.37 -1.91
C SER A 110 -0.58 -1.36 -3.43
N THR A 111 -0.94 -2.50 -4.04
CA THR A 111 -1.21 -2.59 -5.49
C THR A 111 -2.33 -1.62 -5.91
N LEU A 112 -3.46 -1.62 -5.19
CA LEU A 112 -4.58 -0.72 -5.50
C LEU A 112 -4.21 0.76 -5.32
N ILE A 113 -3.42 1.09 -4.30
CA ILE A 113 -2.93 2.46 -4.09
C ILE A 113 -1.97 2.87 -5.20
N ILE A 114 -1.04 2.00 -5.63
CA ILE A 114 -0.12 2.29 -6.73
C ILE A 114 -0.91 2.57 -8.01
N ALA A 115 -1.93 1.75 -8.33
CA ALA A 115 -2.81 1.98 -9.47
C ALA A 115 -3.53 3.34 -9.40
N TYR A 116 -4.02 3.72 -8.22
CA TYR A 116 -4.63 5.04 -7.99
C TYR A 116 -3.65 6.19 -8.21
N LEU A 117 -2.43 6.09 -7.66
CA LEU A 117 -1.41 7.13 -7.81
C LEU A 117 -0.98 7.32 -9.26
N MET A 118 -0.89 6.24 -10.05
CA MET A 118 -0.71 6.39 -11.49
C MET A 118 -1.89 7.16 -12.08
N LYS A 119 -3.11 6.61 -12.02
CA LYS A 119 -4.27 7.18 -12.71
C LYS A 119 -4.58 8.64 -12.33
N TYR A 120 -4.47 9.02 -11.06
CA TYR A 120 -4.94 10.33 -10.57
C TYR A 120 -3.85 11.26 -10.05
N LYS A 121 -2.61 10.78 -9.86
CA LYS A 121 -1.49 11.61 -9.41
C LYS A 121 -0.36 11.68 -10.45
N ASN A 122 -0.60 11.19 -11.66
CA ASN A 122 0.31 11.28 -12.80
C ASN A 122 1.72 10.76 -12.51
N MET A 123 1.79 9.67 -11.74
CA MET A 123 3.04 9.00 -11.42
C MET A 123 3.26 7.83 -12.37
N SER A 124 4.51 7.59 -12.78
CA SER A 124 4.87 6.31 -13.40
C SER A 124 4.69 5.15 -12.40
N LEU A 125 4.70 3.90 -12.86
CA LEU A 125 4.69 2.73 -11.99
C LEU A 125 5.88 2.76 -11.02
N LYS A 126 7.07 3.06 -11.54
CA LYS A 126 8.29 3.14 -10.74
C LYS A 126 8.18 4.22 -9.66
N ASP A 127 7.71 5.41 -10.01
CA ASP A 127 7.57 6.53 -9.06
C ASP A 127 6.48 6.24 -8.03
N ALA A 128 5.32 5.73 -8.45
CA ALA A 128 4.22 5.39 -7.55
C ALA A 128 4.64 4.29 -6.56
N PHE A 129 5.34 3.26 -7.03
CA PHE A 129 5.87 2.20 -6.17
C PHE A 129 6.87 2.76 -5.16
N ASP A 130 7.87 3.53 -5.60
CA ASP A 130 8.88 4.12 -4.72
C ASP A 130 8.26 5.10 -3.72
N PHE A 131 7.27 5.88 -4.13
CA PHE A 131 6.54 6.79 -3.26
C PHE A 131 5.85 6.04 -2.13
N VAL A 132 5.06 5.01 -2.44
CA VAL A 132 4.38 4.21 -1.40
C VAL A 132 5.39 3.47 -0.53
N ARG A 133 6.47 2.95 -1.12
CA ARG A 133 7.55 2.28 -0.40
C ARG A 133 8.26 3.21 0.57
N SER A 134 8.50 4.48 0.19
CA SER A 134 9.11 5.47 1.09
C SER A 134 8.27 5.71 2.36
N LYS A 135 6.95 5.55 2.27
CA LYS A 135 6.01 5.67 3.40
C LYS A 135 5.83 4.35 4.15
N ARG A 136 5.88 3.22 3.45
CA ARG A 136 5.74 1.86 3.99
C ARG A 136 6.75 0.93 3.36
N TRP A 137 7.94 0.88 3.95
CA TRP A 137 9.14 0.26 3.37
C TRP A 137 8.98 -1.22 3.00
N PHE A 138 8.03 -1.92 3.60
CA PHE A 138 7.80 -3.35 3.42
C PHE A 138 6.61 -3.69 2.50
N ILE A 139 6.08 -2.74 1.74
CA ILE A 139 5.16 -3.11 0.65
C ILE A 139 5.84 -4.10 -0.28
N ARG A 140 5.08 -5.02 -0.84
CA ARG A 140 5.57 -5.99 -1.80
C ARG A 140 4.39 -6.55 -2.59
N PRO A 141 3.89 -5.83 -3.61
CA PRO A 141 2.96 -6.41 -4.57
C PRO A 141 3.51 -7.73 -5.06
N ASN A 142 2.62 -8.69 -5.06
CA ASN A 142 2.81 -10.02 -5.58
C ASN A 142 3.17 -9.93 -7.08
N THR A 143 3.99 -10.85 -7.61
CA THR A 143 4.51 -10.77 -8.98
C THR A 143 3.44 -10.71 -10.08
N GLY A 144 2.33 -11.43 -9.93
CA GLY A 144 1.20 -11.35 -10.86
C GLY A 144 0.47 -10.01 -10.79
N PHE A 145 0.38 -9.41 -9.60
CA PHE A 145 -0.15 -8.05 -9.44
C PHE A 145 0.79 -6.99 -9.99
N PHE A 146 2.10 -7.20 -9.84
CA PHE A 146 3.11 -6.30 -10.40
C PHE A 146 3.05 -6.30 -11.93
N GLN A 147 2.90 -7.47 -12.55
CA GLN A 147 2.68 -7.56 -14.00
C GLN A 147 1.42 -6.81 -14.43
N GLN A 148 0.31 -6.99 -13.70
CA GLN A 148 -0.93 -6.25 -14.00
C GLN A 148 -0.76 -4.72 -13.85
N LEU A 149 0.08 -4.26 -12.92
CA LEU A 149 0.43 -2.84 -12.81
C LEU A 149 1.25 -2.34 -14.01
N ILE A 150 2.18 -3.15 -14.53
CA ILE A 150 2.94 -2.84 -15.76
C ILE A 150 1.97 -2.71 -16.94
N ASP A 151 1.06 -3.67 -17.11
CA ASP A 151 0.06 -3.64 -18.18
C ASP A 151 -0.85 -2.40 -18.05
N TYR A 152 -1.18 -2.00 -16.81
CA TYR A 152 -1.99 -0.81 -16.55
C TYR A 152 -1.24 0.50 -16.80
N GLU A 153 0.05 0.58 -16.46
CA GLU A 153 0.89 1.72 -16.83
C GLU A 153 0.96 1.89 -18.36
N LEU A 154 1.12 0.78 -19.09
CA LEU A 154 1.11 0.78 -20.56
C LEU A 154 -0.23 1.28 -21.10
N LYS A 155 -1.35 0.85 -20.50
CA LYS A 155 -2.69 1.35 -20.84
C LYS A 155 -2.83 2.86 -20.59
N LEU A 156 -2.28 3.39 -19.50
CA LEU A 156 -2.42 4.80 -19.12
C LEU A 156 -1.51 5.73 -19.92
N TYR A 157 -0.27 5.31 -20.19
CA TYR A 157 0.78 6.21 -20.70
C TYR A 157 1.43 5.75 -22.01
N GLY A 158 1.08 4.55 -22.51
CA GLY A 158 1.68 4.00 -23.74
C GLY A 158 3.14 3.57 -23.60
N THR A 159 3.69 3.56 -22.39
CA THR A 159 5.06 3.12 -22.09
C THR A 159 5.15 2.49 -20.71
N ASN A 160 6.24 1.76 -20.45
CA ASN A 160 6.53 1.16 -19.15
C ASN A 160 7.85 1.64 -18.54
N THR A 161 7.84 1.86 -17.24
CA THR A 161 9.03 2.23 -16.45
C THR A 161 9.66 1.05 -15.71
N VAL A 162 8.98 -0.09 -15.67
CA VAL A 162 9.43 -1.30 -14.97
C VAL A 162 9.24 -2.52 -15.87
N LYS A 163 10.18 -3.46 -15.81
CA LYS A 163 10.05 -4.78 -16.44
C LYS A 163 10.16 -5.90 -15.41
N MET A 164 9.45 -6.99 -15.65
CA MET A 164 9.67 -8.24 -14.91
C MET A 164 10.85 -9.00 -15.51
N ILE A 165 11.81 -9.40 -14.67
CA ILE A 165 12.98 -10.20 -15.05
C ILE A 165 13.10 -11.42 -14.14
N TYR A 166 13.73 -12.48 -14.63
CA TYR A 166 13.96 -13.68 -13.83
C TYR A 166 15.21 -13.55 -12.97
N HIS A 167 15.10 -13.94 -11.69
CA HIS A 167 16.22 -14.06 -10.75
C HIS A 167 16.19 -15.41 -10.04
N GLU A 168 17.35 -16.04 -9.91
CA GLU A 168 17.54 -17.40 -9.38
C GLU A 168 16.89 -17.64 -8.01
N THR A 169 16.97 -16.67 -7.09
CA THR A 169 16.42 -16.82 -5.74
C THR A 169 14.97 -16.37 -5.60
N GLY A 170 14.50 -15.47 -6.48
CA GLY A 170 13.24 -14.75 -6.34
C GLY A 170 12.18 -15.11 -7.38
N GLY A 171 12.52 -15.90 -8.39
CA GLY A 171 11.68 -16.06 -9.59
C GLY A 171 11.58 -14.76 -10.37
N TYR A 172 10.41 -14.45 -10.92
CA TYR A 172 10.18 -13.17 -11.60
C TYR A 172 10.09 -12.02 -10.61
N ILE A 173 10.91 -10.99 -10.79
CA ILE A 173 10.97 -9.78 -9.96
C ILE A 173 11.00 -8.52 -10.83
N PRO A 174 10.62 -7.34 -10.31
CA PRO A 174 10.87 -6.08 -10.99
C PRO A 174 12.38 -5.85 -11.17
N ASP A 175 12.78 -5.35 -12.34
CA ASP A 175 14.16 -5.08 -12.74
C ASP A 175 14.97 -4.25 -11.73
N PHE A 176 14.37 -3.20 -11.18
CA PHE A 176 15.01 -2.33 -10.20
C PHE A 176 15.40 -3.02 -8.88
N ILE A 177 14.87 -4.22 -8.59
CA ILE A 177 15.25 -4.98 -7.38
C ILE A 177 16.70 -5.48 -7.45
N LEU A 178 17.27 -5.67 -8.65
CA LEU A 178 18.66 -6.13 -8.76
C LEU A 178 19.67 -5.06 -8.37
N GLU A 179 19.37 -3.81 -8.73
CA GLU A 179 20.21 -2.64 -8.49
C GLU A 179 20.16 -2.16 -7.03
N GLU A 180 19.22 -2.67 -6.24
CA GLU A 180 19.06 -2.36 -4.83
C GLU A 180 20.18 -2.98 -3.97
N ASN A 181 21.12 -2.16 -3.49
CA ASN A 181 22.10 -2.57 -2.46
C ASN A 181 21.56 -2.39 -1.04
N THR A 182 20.29 -2.73 -0.81
CA THR A 182 19.60 -2.43 0.45
C THR A 182 19.04 -3.68 1.13
N LYS A 183 18.64 -3.52 2.40
CA LYS A 183 17.85 -4.51 3.14
C LYS A 183 16.56 -4.92 2.40
N TYR A 184 16.03 -4.03 1.56
CA TYR A 184 14.80 -4.29 0.82
C TYR A 184 14.98 -5.38 -0.25
N LYS A 185 16.14 -5.46 -0.93
CA LYS A 185 16.44 -6.56 -1.86
C LYS A 185 16.33 -7.92 -1.17
N TYR A 186 16.93 -8.07 0.01
CA TYR A 186 16.82 -9.30 0.80
C TYR A 186 15.39 -9.58 1.24
N PHE A 187 14.66 -8.57 1.72
CA PHE A 187 13.24 -8.71 2.06
C PHE A 187 12.40 -9.17 0.85
N TYR A 188 12.67 -8.62 -0.33
CA TYR A 188 11.95 -8.94 -1.56
C TYR A 188 12.24 -10.37 -2.03
N LEU A 189 13.51 -10.79 -2.01
CA LEU A 189 13.96 -12.09 -2.52
C LEU A 189 13.68 -13.25 -1.55
N CYS A 190 13.83 -13.04 -0.24
CA CYS A 190 13.86 -14.15 0.72
C CYS A 190 12.48 -14.56 1.26
N ILE A 191 11.45 -13.73 1.13
CA ILE A 191 10.10 -14.11 1.57
C ILE A 191 9.43 -14.92 0.47
N LYS A 192 9.55 -16.25 0.55
CA LYS A 192 8.77 -17.18 -0.29
C LYS A 192 7.29 -17.05 0.07
N LYS A 193 6.43 -16.97 -0.95
CA LYS A 193 4.98 -17.05 -0.77
C LYS A 193 4.56 -18.47 -0.40
#